data_AF-A0A1Y2T1Z2-F1
#
_entry.id   AF-A0A1Y2T1Z2-F1
#
_cell.length_a   1.000
_cell.length_b   1.000
_cell.length_c   1.000
_cell.angle_alpha   90.00
_cell.angle_beta   90.00
_cell.angle_gamma   90.00
#
_symmetry.space_group_name_H-M   'P 1'
#
loop_
_entity.id
_entity.type
_entity.pdbx_description
1 polymer ?
#
loop_
_entity_poly.entity_id
_entity_poly.type
_entity_poly.pdbx_seq_one_letter_code
_entity_poly.pdbx_strand_id
1 'polypeptide(L)'
;MQELEKVNWSEVKRVFDAEMQSRGYLDEIQEVRDLHASLKQERGPKTLAAKAALKAALKTLKHIGKRSWDATINKLPLPVQVKRFLGYDILFRAINIGINLQGMGEDFLTKGLSMVGVPEWIAGPVVRAAFELLL
;
A
#
# COMPACT_ATOMS: atom_id res chain seq x y z
N MET A 1 11.68 -17.23 1.99
CA MET A 1 12.05 -15.90 2.53
C MET A 1 13.12 -15.21 1.67
N GLN A 2 14.17 -15.91 1.22
CA GLN A 2 15.24 -15.40 0.33
C GLN A 2 14.78 -14.78 -1.01
N GLU A 3 13.58 -15.13 -1.52
CA GLU A 3 13.04 -14.61 -2.78
C GLU A 3 12.69 -13.11 -2.72
N LEU A 4 12.34 -12.60 -1.53
CA LEU A 4 11.88 -11.22 -1.36
C LEU A 4 13.01 -10.23 -1.10
N GLU A 5 14.13 -10.71 -0.57
CA GLU A 5 15.38 -9.95 -0.44
C GLU A 5 16.01 -9.66 -1.81
N LYS A 6 15.68 -10.46 -2.82
CA LYS A 6 16.14 -10.30 -4.21
C LYS A 6 15.23 -9.40 -5.05
N VAL A 7 14.12 -8.91 -4.49
CA VAL A 7 13.22 -8.00 -5.20
C VAL A 7 13.93 -6.69 -5.47
N ASN A 8 14.05 -6.33 -6.74
CA ASN A 8 14.52 -5.01 -7.15
C ASN A 8 13.38 -4.00 -6.97
N TRP A 9 13.33 -3.37 -5.79
CA TRP A 9 12.28 -2.41 -5.44
C TRP A 9 12.25 -1.17 -6.34
N SER A 10 13.41 -0.72 -6.84
CA SER A 10 13.48 0.38 -7.81
C SER A 10 12.78 0.01 -9.11
N GLU A 11 12.97 -1.22 -9.58
CA GLU A 11 12.28 -1.72 -10.77
C GLU A 11 10.77 -1.93 -10.52
N VAL A 12 10.38 -2.44 -9.35
CA VAL A 12 8.96 -2.56 -8.97
C VAL A 12 8.27 -1.19 -8.99
N LYS A 13 8.88 -0.19 -8.35
CA LYS A 13 8.36 1.18 -8.32
C LYS A 13 8.29 1.79 -9.72
N ARG A 14 9.34 1.60 -10.54
CA ARG A 14 9.38 2.08 -11.93
C ARG A 14 8.23 1.51 -12.77
N VAL A 15 8.01 0.20 -12.71
CA VAL A 15 6.93 -0.47 -13.45
C VAL A 15 5.56 -0.01 -12.95
N PHE A 16 5.39 0.12 -11.63
CA PHE A 16 4.15 0.62 -11.05
C PHE A 16 3.84 2.05 -11.48
N ASP A 17 4.80 2.97 -11.33
CA ASP A 17 4.63 4.38 -11.67
C ASP A 17 4.32 4.53 -13.17
N ALA A 18 4.98 3.75 -14.04
CA ALA A 18 4.68 3.73 -15.48
C ALA A 18 3.25 3.22 -15.79
N GLU A 19 2.80 2.16 -15.12
CA GLU A 19 1.43 1.66 -15.28
C GLU A 19 0.39 2.66 -14.79
N MET A 20 0.60 3.29 -13.63
CA MET A 20 -0.30 4.31 -13.10
C MET A 20 -0.31 5.57 -13.98
N GLN A 21 0.84 5.96 -14.53
CA GLN A 21 0.93 7.07 -15.49
C GLN A 21 0.13 6.77 -16.75
N SER A 22 0.29 5.58 -17.33
CA SER A 22 -0.43 5.17 -18.54
C SER A 22 -1.95 5.14 -18.37
N ARG A 23 -2.42 5.02 -17.12
CA ARG A 23 -3.84 4.96 -16.74
C ARG A 23 -4.38 6.30 -16.25
N GLY A 24 -3.53 7.31 -16.10
CA GLY A 24 -3.90 8.64 -15.61
C GLY A 24 -4.14 8.70 -14.10
N TYR A 25 -3.43 7.89 -13.30
CA TYR A 25 -3.55 7.84 -11.83
C TYR A 25 -2.26 8.20 -11.08
N LEU A 26 -1.17 8.52 -11.79
CA LEU A 26 0.12 8.76 -11.13
C LEU A 26 0.10 10.01 -10.25
N ASP A 27 -0.62 11.05 -10.66
CA ASP A 27 -0.68 12.31 -9.94
C ASP A 27 -1.35 12.11 -8.57
N GLU A 28 -2.47 11.37 -8.52
CA GLU A 28 -3.17 11.05 -7.27
C GLU A 28 -2.37 10.13 -6.36
N ILE A 29 -1.54 9.25 -6.93
CA ILE A 29 -0.59 8.44 -6.17
C ILE A 29 0.49 9.33 -5.56
N GLN A 30 1.01 10.29 -6.32
CA GLN A 30 2.05 11.20 -5.86
C GLN A 30 1.52 12.14 -4.78
N GLU A 31 0.28 12.63 -4.89
CA GLU A 31 -0.38 13.42 -3.85
C GLU A 31 -0.44 12.67 -2.50
N VAL A 32 -0.75 11.36 -2.53
CA VAL A 32 -0.79 10.54 -1.30
C VAL A 32 0.61 10.36 -0.71
N ARG A 33 1.62 10.10 -1.55
CA ARG A 33 3.02 9.96 -1.13
C ARG A 33 3.56 11.25 -0.54
N ASP A 34 3.29 12.39 -1.17
CA ASP A 34 3.71 13.71 -0.70
C ASP A 34 3.04 14.07 0.62
N LEU A 35 1.74 13.77 0.76
CA LEU A 35 1.02 13.89 2.03
C LEU A 35 1.65 12.99 3.11
N HIS A 36 1.95 11.74 2.80
CA HIS A 36 2.58 10.84 3.76
C HIS A 36 3.99 11.33 4.17
N ALA A 37 4.77 11.84 3.22
CA ALA A 37 6.09 12.41 3.47
C ALA A 37 6.02 13.66 4.34
N SER A 38 5.05 14.57 4.10
CA SER A 38 4.87 15.77 4.92
C SER A 38 4.45 15.42 6.35
N LEU A 39 3.53 14.46 6.49
CA LEU A 39 3.05 13.97 7.78
C LEU A 39 4.12 13.23 8.60
N LYS A 40 5.12 12.61 7.96
CA LYS A 40 6.30 12.05 8.63
C LYS A 40 7.24 13.11 9.20
N GLN A 41 7.29 14.30 8.58
CA GLN A 41 8.15 15.40 9.02
C GLN A 41 7.52 16.20 10.16
N GLU A 42 6.19 16.26 10.24
CA GLU A 42 5.49 16.91 11.36
C GLU A 42 5.69 16.14 12.68
N ARG A 43 6.19 16.83 13.71
CA ARG A 43 6.33 16.32 15.09
C ARG A 43 4.99 16.16 15.83
N GLY A 44 3.89 15.93 15.10
CA GLY A 44 2.55 15.75 15.65
C GLY A 44 2.31 14.32 16.18
N PRO A 45 1.08 14.00 16.64
CA PRO A 45 0.73 12.65 17.03
C PRO A 45 0.86 11.71 15.82
N LYS A 46 1.96 10.95 15.75
CA LYS A 46 2.31 10.05 14.63
C LYS A 46 1.14 9.17 14.14
N THR A 47 0.27 8.79 15.07
CA THR A 47 -0.95 8.01 14.82
C THR A 47 -2.00 8.75 13.97
N LEU A 48 -2.20 10.05 14.17
CA LEU A 48 -3.17 10.84 13.40
C LEU A 48 -2.66 11.08 11.96
N ALA A 49 -1.37 11.37 11.84
CA ALA A 49 -0.65 11.47 10.57
C ALA A 49 -0.77 10.18 9.74
N ALA A 50 -0.42 9.03 10.32
CA ALA A 50 -0.55 7.74 9.65
C ALA A 50 -1.99 7.47 9.17
N LYS A 51 -2.99 7.79 10.00
CA LYS A 51 -4.41 7.63 9.64
C LYS A 51 -4.85 8.53 8.48
N ALA A 52 -4.34 9.76 8.42
CA ALA A 52 -4.66 10.68 7.32
C ALA A 52 -4.11 10.17 5.98
N ALA A 53 -2.84 9.74 5.97
CA ALA A 53 -2.20 9.17 4.79
C ALA A 53 -2.95 7.93 4.27
N LEU A 54 -3.41 7.06 5.18
CA LEU A 54 -4.20 5.89 4.80
C LEU A 54 -5.59 6.19 4.28
N LYS A 55 -6.26 7.19 4.86
CA LYS A 55 -7.57 7.63 4.34
C LYS A 55 -7.41 8.13 2.90
N ALA A 56 -6.32 8.86 2.63
CA ALA A 56 -5.98 9.29 1.29
C ALA A 56 -5.67 8.08 0.38
N ALA A 57 -4.83 7.14 0.82
CA ALA A 57 -4.53 5.91 0.09
C ALA A 57 -5.79 5.08 -0.21
N LEU A 58 -6.71 4.93 0.75
CA LEU A 58 -7.98 4.22 0.56
C LEU A 58 -8.88 4.91 -0.46
N LYS A 59 -8.93 6.25 -0.43
CA LYS A 59 -9.67 7.06 -1.40
C LYS A 59 -9.08 6.92 -2.81
N THR A 60 -7.76 7.00 -2.94
CA THR A 60 -7.05 6.81 -4.21
C THR A 60 -7.25 5.40 -4.74
N LEU A 61 -7.11 4.37 -3.88
CA LEU A 61 -7.40 2.99 -4.24
C LEU A 61 -8.85 2.84 -4.74
N LYS A 62 -9.83 3.43 -4.04
CA LYS A 62 -11.23 3.46 -4.47
C LYS A 62 -11.42 4.12 -5.84
N HIS A 63 -10.72 5.22 -6.10
CA HIS A 63 -10.78 5.95 -7.36
C HIS A 63 -10.18 5.16 -8.53
N ILE A 64 -8.99 4.56 -8.33
CA ILE A 64 -8.35 3.67 -9.32
C ILE A 64 -9.26 2.49 -9.66
N GLY A 65 -9.89 1.92 -8.63
CA GLY A 65 -10.82 0.81 -8.74
C GLY A 65 -10.14 -0.54 -8.99
N LYS A 66 -10.90 -1.61 -8.73
CA LYS A 66 -10.41 -2.99 -8.73
C LYS A 66 -9.72 -3.40 -10.03
N ARG A 67 -10.37 -3.13 -11.18
CA ARG A 67 -9.88 -3.57 -12.49
C ARG A 67 -8.51 -2.98 -12.82
N SER A 68 -8.34 -1.68 -12.64
CA SER A 68 -7.09 -0.98 -12.93
C SER A 68 -6.00 -1.37 -11.95
N TRP A 69 -6.33 -1.44 -10.65
CA TRP A 69 -5.39 -1.84 -9.62
C TRP A 69 -4.85 -3.26 -9.83
N ASP A 70 -5.74 -4.26 -9.94
CA ASP A 70 -5.33 -5.66 -10.09
C ASP A 70 -4.54 -5.87 -11.40
N ALA A 71 -4.90 -5.17 -12.47
CA ALA A 71 -4.15 -5.21 -13.72
C ALA A 71 -2.72 -4.66 -13.56
N THR A 72 -2.54 -3.58 -12.80
CA THR A 72 -1.22 -3.04 -12.47
C THR A 72 -0.43 -4.01 -11.60
N ILE A 73 -1.01 -4.52 -10.51
CA ILE A 73 -0.34 -5.46 -9.58
C ILE A 73 0.15 -6.72 -10.30
N ASN A 74 -0.63 -7.24 -11.25
CA ASN A 74 -0.25 -8.42 -12.02
C ASN A 74 1.01 -8.23 -12.87
N LYS A 75 1.30 -6.99 -13.31
CA LYS A 75 2.48 -6.66 -14.12
C LYS A 75 3.75 -6.42 -13.30
N LEU A 76 3.63 -6.22 -11.99
CA LEU A 76 4.79 -5.90 -11.16
C LEU A 76 5.80 -7.06 -11.14
N PRO A 77 7.11 -6.79 -11.07
CA PRO A 77 8.13 -7.83 -10.87
C PRO A 77 8.18 -8.26 -9.40
N LEU A 78 7.05 -8.78 -8.90
CA LEU A 78 6.87 -9.29 -7.54
C LEU A 78 6.48 -10.76 -7.56
N PRO A 79 6.84 -11.54 -6.51
CA PRO A 79 6.36 -12.90 -6.36
C PRO A 79 4.83 -12.98 -6.36
N VAL A 80 4.28 -14.03 -6.97
CA VAL A 80 2.83 -14.25 -7.13
C VAL A 80 2.11 -14.20 -5.77
N GLN A 81 2.74 -14.72 -4.73
CA GLN A 81 2.18 -14.72 -3.38
C GLN A 81 1.99 -13.28 -2.87
N VAL A 82 2.95 -12.37 -3.09
CA VAL A 82 2.83 -10.97 -2.68
C VAL A 82 1.75 -10.25 -3.50
N LYS A 83 1.75 -10.45 -4.83
CA LYS A 83 0.72 -9.89 -5.72
C LYS A 83 -0.69 -10.25 -5.28
N ARG A 84 -0.91 -11.51 -4.90
CA ARG A 84 -2.21 -12.00 -4.43
C ARG A 84 -2.74 -11.17 -3.25
N PHE A 85 -1.88 -10.85 -2.28
CA PHE A 85 -2.27 -10.09 -1.09
C PHE A 85 -2.22 -8.57 -1.28
N LEU A 86 -1.57 -8.07 -2.33
CA LEU A 86 -1.69 -6.69 -2.80
C LEU A 86 -2.94 -6.44 -3.64
N GLY A 87 -3.67 -7.50 -4.02
CA GLY A 87 -4.92 -7.38 -4.77
C GLY A 87 -5.93 -6.47 -4.07
N TYR A 88 -6.76 -5.81 -4.87
CA TYR A 88 -7.63 -4.73 -4.44
C TYR A 88 -8.46 -5.08 -3.21
N ASP A 89 -9.17 -6.21 -3.24
CA ASP A 89 -10.09 -6.59 -2.16
C ASP A 89 -9.39 -6.78 -0.82
N ILE A 90 -8.18 -7.34 -0.83
CA ILE A 90 -7.39 -7.60 0.38
C ILE A 90 -6.82 -6.30 0.91
N LEU A 91 -6.15 -5.52 0.05
CA LEU A 91 -5.52 -4.28 0.46
C LEU A 91 -6.54 -3.23 0.91
N PHE A 92 -7.66 -3.10 0.19
CA PHE A 92 -8.75 -2.20 0.55
C PHE A 92 -9.34 -2.55 1.91
N ARG A 93 -9.65 -3.83 2.17
CA ARG A 93 -10.18 -4.28 3.46
C ARG A 93 -9.17 -4.07 4.58
N ALA A 94 -7.90 -4.41 4.35
CA ALA A 94 -6.84 -4.24 5.33
C ALA A 94 -6.65 -2.78 5.74
N ILE A 95 -6.59 -1.86 4.77
CA ILE A 95 -6.50 -0.41 5.04
C ILE A 95 -7.75 0.09 5.76
N ASN A 96 -8.95 -0.31 5.29
CA ASN A 96 -10.22 0.12 5.89
C ASN A 96 -10.37 -0.35 7.34
N ILE A 97 -9.95 -1.58 7.66
CA ILE A 97 -9.88 -2.08 9.04
C ILE A 97 -8.85 -1.26 9.82
N GLY A 98 -7.62 -1.12 9.31
CA GLY A 98 -6.53 -0.43 9.98
C GLY A 98 -6.87 1.01 10.41
N ILE A 99 -7.56 1.77 9.56
CA ILE A 99 -8.01 3.14 9.87
C ILE A 99 -8.97 3.18 11.08
N ASN A 100 -9.83 2.17 11.22
CA ASN A 100 -10.87 2.10 12.24
C ASN A 100 -10.36 1.57 13.60
N LEU A 101 -9.13 1.06 13.67
CA LEU A 101 -8.54 0.62 14.94
C LEU A 101 -8.16 1.82 15.81
N GLN A 102 -8.68 1.89 17.04
CA GLN A 102 -8.33 2.93 18.01
C GLN A 102 -6.97 2.64 18.67
N GLY A 103 -6.18 3.68 18.93
CA GLY A 103 -4.92 3.58 19.68
C GLY A 103 -3.72 2.96 18.95
N MET A 104 -3.86 2.59 17.67
CA MET A 104 -2.79 1.92 16.91
C MET A 104 -2.05 2.92 16.01
N GLY A 105 -0.75 3.11 16.27
CA GLY A 105 0.19 3.91 15.48
C GLY A 105 0.59 3.21 14.18
N GLU A 106 1.88 3.15 13.86
CA GLU A 106 2.44 2.72 12.56
C GLU A 106 2.10 1.26 12.13
N ASP A 107 1.61 0.41 13.06
CA ASP A 107 1.31 -1.02 12.82
C ASP A 107 -0.11 -1.32 12.28
N PHE A 108 -0.89 -0.29 11.95
CA PHE A 108 -2.29 -0.47 11.54
C PHE A 108 -2.44 -1.41 10.32
N LEU A 109 -1.49 -1.39 9.36
CA LEU A 109 -1.61 -2.16 8.11
C LEU A 109 -1.32 -3.62 8.38
N THR A 110 -0.29 -3.90 9.17
CA THR A 110 0.07 -5.25 9.61
C THR A 110 -1.11 -5.91 10.32
N LYS A 111 -1.77 -5.18 11.22
CA LYS A 111 -2.96 -5.68 11.91
C LYS A 111 -4.16 -5.84 10.99
N GLY A 112 -4.39 -4.88 10.09
CA GLY A 112 -5.44 -4.99 9.08
C GLY A 112 -5.25 -6.21 8.17
N LEU A 113 -4.02 -6.47 7.74
CA LEU A 113 -3.65 -7.63 6.93
C LEU A 113 -3.85 -8.95 7.70
N SER A 114 -3.43 -9.00 8.95
CA SER A 114 -3.68 -10.15 9.83
C SER A 114 -5.18 -10.45 9.96
N MET A 115 -5.99 -9.41 10.17
CA MET A 115 -7.46 -9.54 10.31
C MET A 115 -8.18 -9.97 9.03
N VAL A 116 -7.60 -9.76 7.85
CA VAL A 116 -8.12 -10.29 6.58
C VAL A 116 -7.51 -11.66 6.20
N GLY A 117 -6.78 -12.28 7.12
CA GLY A 117 -6.24 -13.62 6.96
C GLY A 117 -4.92 -13.70 6.19
N VAL A 118 -4.17 -12.58 6.06
CA VAL A 118 -2.83 -12.63 5.48
C VAL A 118 -1.87 -13.31 6.47
N PRO A 119 -1.17 -14.39 6.07
CA PRO A 119 -0.21 -15.04 6.94
C PRO A 119 0.93 -14.13 7.37
N GLU A 120 1.38 -14.25 8.62
CA GLU A 120 2.44 -13.40 9.19
C GLU A 120 3.72 -13.38 8.37
N TRP A 121 4.12 -14.54 7.83
CA TRP A 121 5.33 -14.68 7.00
C TRP A 121 5.31 -13.84 5.71
N ILE A 122 4.13 -13.38 5.26
CA ILE A 122 4.00 -12.52 4.08
C ILE A 122 3.44 -11.13 4.38
N ALA A 123 2.95 -10.90 5.61
CA ALA A 123 2.41 -9.61 6.02
C ALA A 123 3.45 -8.48 5.88
N GLY A 124 4.66 -8.65 6.42
CA GLY A 124 5.73 -7.66 6.31
C GLY A 124 6.08 -7.27 4.86
N PRO A 125 6.30 -8.24 3.95
CA PRO A 125 6.51 -7.98 2.52
C PRO A 125 5.35 -7.22 1.84
N VAL A 126 4.10 -7.58 2.16
CA VAL A 126 2.91 -6.92 1.60
C VAL A 126 2.79 -5.49 2.13
N VAL A 127 3.08 -5.27 3.42
CA VAL A 127 3.16 -3.93 4.01
C VAL A 127 4.20 -3.10 3.28
N ARG A 128 5.44 -3.61 3.16
CA ARG A 128 6.52 -2.88 2.49
C ARG A 128 6.14 -2.50 1.06
N ALA A 129 5.58 -3.43 0.29
CA ALA A 129 5.12 -3.13 -1.05
C ALA A 129 3.98 -2.11 -1.07
N ALA A 130 2.98 -2.24 -0.19
CA ALA A 130 1.88 -1.28 -0.11
C ALA A 130 2.39 0.14 0.21
N PHE A 131 3.37 0.27 1.09
CA PHE A 131 4.02 1.56 1.37
C PHE A 131 4.81 2.05 0.15
N GLU A 132 5.71 1.26 -0.41
CA GLU A 132 6.49 1.68 -1.58
C GLU A 132 5.63 2.14 -2.77
N LEU A 133 4.46 1.51 -2.95
CA LEU A 133 3.54 1.81 -4.03
C LEU A 133 2.59 2.99 -3.72
N LEU A 134 2.09 3.12 -2.48
CA LEU A 134 1.03 4.08 -2.12
C LEU A 134 1.43 5.17 -1.12
N LEU A 135 2.46 4.97 -0.29
CA LEU A 135 2.79 5.77 0.91
C LEU A 135 4.30 6.01 1.07
#